data_AF-A0A8T0E015-F1
#
_entry.id   AF-A0A8T0E015-F1
#
_cell.length_a   1.000
_cell.length_b   1.000
_cell.length_c   1.000
_cell.angle_alpha   90.00
_cell.angle_beta   90.00
_cell.angle_gamma   90.00
#
_symmetry.space_group_name_H-M   'P 1'
#
loop_
_entity.id
_entity.type
_entity.pdbx_description
1 polymer ?
#
loop_
_entity_poly.entity_id
_entity_poly.type
_entity_poly.pdbx_seq_one_letter_code
_entity_poly.pdbx_strand_id
1 'polypeptide(L)'
;MFCKTVPCSLLQRCLQEVHLMHMKRLFKGNPSTCIASLESCEKLPEMAGVPPRKQIILKKVECLHSGRKKIKIYPPPSLMSSQSVVLPGPERIRASGVTDNPEKFLEFPDEKTRTICDTVVTGLPKSFSGECLGIRSPLQTGEYKWTSYSELSIKINFKVAERKDYIGSGLLDLGVPHSHEAMIGICTKTRPEFVLVMLACSRYSFVLVPLYHCFGTENMAYIADQVKMEVMFCETPEFAASILKNKELYPHLKQLILFDGSEDEIAVLNSSDLKVMSLKDLEIRGKLNLQKPKVSDMEN
;
A
#
# COMPACT_ATOMS: atom_id res chain seq x y z
N MET A 1 -15.57 11.61 8.13
CA MET A 1 -15.62 10.17 8.49
C MET A 1 -14.58 9.87 9.56
N PHE A 2 -14.92 9.21 10.67
CA PHE A 2 -13.94 8.80 11.68
C PHE A 2 -13.77 7.27 11.62
N CYS A 3 -12.79 6.78 10.87
CA CYS A 3 -12.36 5.40 11.01
C CYS A 3 -11.60 5.28 12.34
N LYS A 4 -12.21 4.62 13.34
CA LYS A 4 -11.54 4.33 14.61
C LYS A 4 -11.28 2.83 14.68
N THR A 5 -10.01 2.47 14.88
CA THR A 5 -9.63 1.12 15.28
C THR A 5 -10.01 0.93 16.74
N VAL A 6 -10.92 0.00 17.05
CA VAL A 6 -11.39 -0.26 18.42
C VAL A 6 -10.91 -1.65 18.86
N PRO A 7 -10.33 -1.82 20.07
CA PRO A 7 -10.00 -3.14 20.61
C PRO A 7 -11.22 -4.07 20.66
N CYS A 8 -11.03 -5.37 20.47
CA CYS A 8 -12.12 -6.35 20.41
C CYS A 8 -13.00 -6.37 21.67
N SER A 9 -12.45 -6.08 22.85
CA SER A 9 -13.21 -5.94 24.10
C SER A 9 -14.08 -4.68 24.16
N LEU A 10 -13.63 -3.60 23.50
CA LEU A 10 -14.40 -2.36 23.32
C LEU A 10 -15.50 -2.51 22.27
N LEU A 11 -15.36 -3.40 21.28
CA LEU A 11 -16.45 -3.74 20.36
C LEU A 11 -17.63 -4.37 21.10
N GLN A 12 -17.35 -5.31 22.01
CA GLN A 12 -18.38 -5.94 22.85
C GLN A 12 -19.02 -4.93 23.80
N ARG A 13 -18.23 -4.01 24.38
CA ARG A 13 -18.74 -2.86 25.14
C ARG A 13 -19.52 -1.86 24.29
N CYS A 14 -19.13 -1.57 23.04
CA CYS A 14 -19.85 -0.67 22.14
C CYS A 14 -21.16 -1.30 21.66
N LEU A 15 -21.18 -2.61 21.38
CA LEU A 15 -22.40 -3.35 21.07
C LEU A 15 -23.32 -3.42 22.30
N GLN A 16 -22.76 -3.63 23.50
CA GLN A 16 -23.50 -3.58 24.77
C GLN A 16 -23.97 -2.16 25.13
N GLU A 17 -23.18 -1.12 24.87
CA GLU A 17 -23.51 0.31 25.11
C GLU A 17 -24.58 0.81 24.14
N VAL A 18 -24.57 0.35 22.87
CA VAL A 18 -25.66 0.62 21.92
C VAL A 18 -26.95 -0.10 22.34
N HIS A 19 -26.84 -1.30 22.91
CA HIS A 19 -27.97 -2.02 23.51
C HIS A 19 -28.45 -1.35 24.82
N LEU A 20 -27.53 -0.86 25.66
CA LEU A 20 -27.79 -0.19 26.94
C LEU A 20 -28.28 1.25 26.77
N MET A 21 -27.87 1.99 25.73
CA MET A 21 -28.43 3.32 25.42
C MET A 21 -29.88 3.23 24.94
N HIS A 22 -30.27 2.09 24.33
CA HIS A 22 -31.67 1.80 24.03
C HIS A 22 -32.47 1.47 25.32
N MET A 23 -31.87 0.79 26.29
CA MET A 23 -32.53 0.50 27.58
C MET A 23 -32.54 1.67 28.58
N LYS A 24 -31.50 2.50 28.63
CA LYS A 24 -31.44 3.67 29.54
C LYS A 24 -32.33 4.83 29.10
N ARG A 25 -32.84 4.83 27.87
CA ARG A 25 -33.93 5.76 27.48
C ARG A 25 -35.30 5.35 28.00
N LEU A 26 -35.43 4.19 28.63
CA LEU A 26 -36.65 3.75 29.32
C LEU A 26 -36.65 4.07 30.83
N PHE A 27 -35.51 4.43 31.44
CA PHE A 27 -35.43 4.76 32.87
C PHE A 27 -34.61 6.03 33.14
N LYS A 28 -35.26 7.03 33.75
CA LYS A 28 -34.76 8.38 34.08
C LYS A 28 -33.57 8.37 35.07
N GLY A 29 -32.59 9.27 34.90
CA GLY A 29 -31.58 9.62 35.91
C GLY A 29 -30.47 10.58 35.40
N ASN A 30 -30.11 11.58 36.22
CA ASN A 30 -29.44 12.87 35.94
C ASN A 30 -27.94 12.83 35.54
N PRO A 31 -27.38 13.82 34.79
CA PRO A 31 -25.98 13.86 34.36
C PRO A 31 -25.13 14.92 35.10
N SER A 32 -24.05 14.49 35.73
CA SER A 32 -22.94 15.30 36.24
C SER A 32 -21.79 14.31 36.43
N THR A 33 -20.63 14.38 35.79
CA THR A 33 -19.65 15.46 35.67
C THR A 33 -18.58 15.05 34.63
N CYS A 34 -17.68 15.99 34.32
CA CYS A 34 -16.29 15.82 33.85
C CYS A 34 -16.00 16.38 32.45
N ILE A 35 -15.79 17.70 32.44
CA ILE A 35 -14.83 18.41 31.60
C ILE A 35 -13.48 18.38 32.33
N ALA A 36 -12.41 17.98 31.66
CA ALA A 36 -11.01 18.31 31.97
C ALA A 36 -10.19 18.04 30.68
N SER A 37 -9.92 19.09 29.89
CA SER A 37 -8.65 19.84 29.85
C SER A 37 -7.50 19.05 29.22
N LEU A 38 -7.28 19.30 27.92
CA LEU A 38 -6.12 18.90 27.13
C LEU A 38 -5.01 19.94 27.33
N GLU A 39 -4.02 19.65 28.17
CA GLU A 39 -2.76 20.39 28.21
C GLU A 39 -1.70 19.57 28.94
N SER A 40 -0.93 18.79 28.16
CA SER A 40 0.52 18.59 28.34
C SER A 40 1.02 17.50 27.39
N CYS A 41 2.16 17.79 26.77
CA CYS A 41 2.89 16.88 25.90
C CYS A 41 3.73 15.95 26.79
N GLU A 42 3.28 14.72 27.00
CA GLU A 42 4.08 13.69 27.68
C GLU A 42 4.36 12.49 26.76
N LYS A 43 5.60 12.00 26.86
CA LYS A 43 6.21 10.93 26.07
C LYS A 43 5.27 9.72 25.90
N LEU A 44 5.08 9.28 24.67
CA LEU A 44 4.28 8.10 24.35
C LEU A 44 4.94 6.82 24.91
N PRO A 45 4.20 5.95 25.63
CA PRO A 45 4.75 4.74 26.21
C PRO A 45 5.01 3.66 25.14
N GLU A 46 6.10 2.91 25.30
CA GLU A 46 6.35 1.65 24.59
C GLU A 46 5.22 0.65 24.91
N MET A 47 4.43 0.30 23.89
CA MET A 47 3.30 -0.61 24.03
C MET A 47 3.52 -1.84 23.14
N ALA A 48 4.48 -2.69 23.53
CA ALA A 48 4.60 -4.04 22.98
C ALA A 48 3.50 -4.94 23.59
N GLY A 49 2.66 -5.56 22.75
CA GLY A 49 1.69 -6.59 23.19
C GLY A 49 0.19 -6.26 23.04
N VAL A 50 -0.20 -5.18 22.36
CA VAL A 50 -1.64 -4.91 22.10
C VAL A 50 -2.15 -5.81 20.96
N PRO A 51 -3.23 -6.60 21.15
CA PRO A 51 -3.77 -7.46 20.10
C PRO A 51 -4.31 -6.65 18.91
N PRO A 52 -4.28 -7.21 17.69
CA PRO A 52 -4.67 -6.50 16.48
C PRO A 52 -6.14 -6.05 16.54
N ARG A 53 -6.36 -4.77 16.26
CA ARG A 53 -7.68 -4.14 16.31
C ARG A 53 -8.46 -4.47 15.04
N LYS A 54 -9.59 -5.18 15.14
CA LYS A 54 -10.54 -5.34 14.02
C LYS A 54 -11.11 -3.98 13.64
N GLN A 55 -10.99 -3.60 12.37
CA GLN A 55 -11.47 -2.30 11.88
C GLN A 55 -12.99 -2.30 11.77
N ILE A 56 -13.65 -1.32 12.38
CA ILE A 56 -15.09 -1.11 12.25
C ILE A 56 -15.29 0.34 11.86
N ILE A 57 -16.09 0.57 10.84
CA ILE A 57 -16.33 1.91 10.35
C ILE A 57 -17.47 2.51 11.18
N LEU A 58 -17.15 3.55 11.95
CA LEU A 58 -18.11 4.32 12.73
C LEU A 58 -18.38 5.64 12.01
N LYS A 59 -19.64 5.86 11.61
CA LYS A 59 -20.06 7.14 11.03
C LYS A 59 -20.91 7.91 12.01
N LYS A 60 -20.55 9.16 12.26
CA LYS A 60 -21.43 10.10 12.95
C LYS A 60 -22.43 10.62 11.92
N VAL A 61 -23.70 10.27 12.09
CA VAL A 61 -24.78 10.66 11.18
C VAL A 61 -25.68 11.62 11.91
N GLU A 62 -25.93 12.79 11.32
CA GLU A 62 -26.87 13.77 11.84
C GLU A 62 -28.23 13.57 11.17
N CYS A 63 -29.27 13.39 11.98
CA CYS A 63 -30.62 13.28 11.46
C CYS A 63 -31.10 14.66 11.00
N LEU A 64 -31.19 14.86 9.68
CA LEU A 64 -31.56 16.12 9.03
C LEU A 64 -32.83 16.76 9.61
N HIS A 65 -33.79 15.94 10.05
CA HIS A 65 -35.08 16.41 10.56
C HIS A 65 -35.11 16.74 12.06
N SER A 66 -34.16 16.22 12.86
CA SER A 66 -34.20 16.36 14.33
C SER A 66 -32.92 16.89 14.95
N GLY A 67 -31.87 17.12 14.15
CA GLY A 67 -30.53 17.49 14.61
C GLY A 67 -29.84 16.42 15.48
N ARG A 68 -30.49 15.28 15.73
CA ARG A 68 -29.96 14.23 16.59
C ARG A 68 -28.80 13.53 15.90
N LYS A 69 -27.63 13.57 16.56
CA LYS A 69 -26.41 12.88 16.12
C LYS A 69 -26.46 11.43 16.59
N LYS A 70 -26.37 10.48 15.66
CA LYS A 70 -26.30 9.03 15.90
C LYS A 70 -24.97 8.49 15.42
N ILE A 71 -24.52 7.38 16.02
CA ILE A 71 -23.36 6.63 15.52
C ILE A 71 -23.91 5.44 14.74
N LYS A 72 -23.57 5.34 13.45
CA LYS A 72 -23.87 4.20 12.60
C LYS A 72 -22.64 3.33 12.50
N ILE A 73 -22.80 2.06 12.87
CA ILE A 73 -21.76 1.04 12.81
C ILE A 73 -21.90 0.34 11.46
N TYR A 74 -20.82 0.30 10.68
CA TYR A 74 -20.76 -0.46 9.45
C TYR A 74 -19.91 -1.71 9.66
N PRO A 75 -20.33 -2.86 9.09
CA PRO A 75 -19.53 -4.07 9.11
C PRO A 75 -18.15 -3.81 8.49
N PRO A 76 -17.12 -4.55 8.93
CA PRO A 76 -15.78 -4.41 8.40
C PRO A 76 -15.78 -4.70 6.89
N PRO A 77 -14.99 -3.97 6.07
CA PRO A 77 -14.82 -4.29 4.65
C PRO A 77 -14.30 -5.71 4.37
N SER A 78 -13.73 -6.37 5.39
CA SER A 78 -13.35 -7.79 5.30
C SER A 78 -14.56 -8.74 5.18
N LEU A 79 -15.78 -8.28 5.47
CA LEU A 79 -17.00 -9.02 5.18
C LEU A 79 -17.36 -8.83 3.70
N MET A 80 -17.27 -9.89 2.90
CA MET A 80 -17.49 -9.86 1.44
C MET A 80 -18.78 -9.14 1.02
N SER A 81 -19.89 -9.36 1.74
CA SER A 81 -21.18 -8.73 1.47
C SER A 81 -21.23 -7.22 1.73
N SER A 82 -20.18 -6.66 2.34
CA SER A 82 -20.10 -5.27 2.79
C SER A 82 -19.06 -4.44 2.04
N GLN A 83 -18.36 -5.04 1.07
CA GLN A 83 -17.32 -4.36 0.29
C GLN A 83 -17.89 -3.32 -0.67
N SER A 84 -19.12 -3.54 -1.16
CA SER A 84 -19.75 -2.64 -2.13
C SER A 84 -21.27 -2.61 -2.01
N VAL A 85 -21.84 -1.47 -2.39
CA VAL A 85 -23.28 -1.24 -2.52
C VAL A 85 -23.66 -1.17 -3.99
N VAL A 86 -24.86 -1.64 -4.33
CA VAL A 86 -25.41 -1.51 -5.68
C VAL A 86 -26.02 -0.11 -5.81
N LEU A 87 -25.65 0.62 -6.87
CA LEU A 87 -26.22 1.93 -7.17
C LEU A 87 -27.48 1.79 -8.06
N PRO A 88 -28.38 2.79 -8.09
CA PRO A 88 -29.48 2.83 -9.05
C PRO A 88 -28.95 2.69 -10.50
N GLY A 89 -29.59 1.83 -11.28
CA GLY A 89 -29.18 1.53 -12.67
C GLY A 89 -29.18 0.02 -12.94
N PRO A 90 -28.48 -0.43 -13.99
CA PRO A 90 -28.25 -1.86 -14.19
C PRO A 90 -27.57 -2.44 -12.93
N GLU A 91 -27.95 -3.64 -12.51
CA GLU A 91 -27.45 -4.33 -11.29
C GLU A 91 -25.92 -4.56 -11.25
N ARG A 92 -25.18 -4.05 -12.24
CA ARG A 92 -23.73 -4.13 -12.40
C ARG A 92 -22.99 -2.92 -11.83
N ILE A 93 -23.68 -1.81 -11.52
CA ILE A 93 -23.02 -0.61 -10.97
C ILE A 93 -22.84 -0.79 -9.47
N ARG A 94 -21.59 -0.92 -9.03
CA ARG A 94 -21.24 -1.08 -7.62
C ARG A 94 -20.30 0.03 -7.18
N ALA A 95 -20.56 0.57 -5.99
CA ALA A 95 -19.74 1.59 -5.36
C ALA A 95 -19.19 1.09 -4.03
N SER A 96 -18.09 1.70 -3.56
CA SER A 96 -17.47 1.33 -2.29
C SER A 96 -18.44 1.50 -1.11
N GLY A 97 -18.64 0.43 -0.35
CA GLY A 97 -19.50 0.43 0.84
C GLY A 97 -18.96 1.29 2.00
N VAL A 98 -17.72 1.79 1.86
CA VAL A 98 -17.05 2.62 2.86
C VAL A 98 -17.40 4.10 2.70
N THR A 99 -17.80 4.54 1.50
CA THR A 99 -18.03 5.97 1.17
C THR A 99 -19.29 6.55 1.83
N ASP A 100 -19.28 7.87 2.10
CA ASP A 100 -20.44 8.57 2.69
C ASP A 100 -21.54 8.82 1.65
N ASN A 101 -21.14 9.09 0.41
CA ASN A 101 -22.03 9.15 -0.74
C ASN A 101 -21.47 8.23 -1.83
N PRO A 102 -22.07 7.05 -2.05
CA PRO A 102 -21.57 6.08 -3.02
C PRO A 102 -21.79 6.51 -4.48
N GLU A 103 -22.64 7.50 -4.74
CA GLU A 103 -22.84 8.08 -6.08
C GLU A 103 -21.83 9.21 -6.38
N LYS A 104 -21.11 9.71 -5.37
CA LYS A 104 -20.13 10.78 -5.55
C LYS A 104 -18.77 10.21 -5.92
N PHE A 105 -18.27 10.58 -7.10
CA PHE A 105 -16.87 10.36 -7.45
C PHE A 105 -15.97 11.23 -6.58
N LEU A 106 -14.98 10.58 -5.95
CA LEU A 106 -13.94 11.25 -5.19
C LEU A 106 -12.69 11.29 -6.05
N GLU A 107 -12.16 12.49 -6.25
CA GLU A 107 -10.85 12.67 -6.88
C GLU A 107 -9.73 12.26 -5.91
N PHE A 108 -9.88 12.64 -4.64
CA PHE A 108 -8.96 12.29 -3.55
C PHE A 108 -9.71 11.83 -2.30
N PRO A 109 -9.14 10.91 -1.50
CA PRO A 109 -9.77 10.46 -0.26
C PRO A 109 -9.75 11.52 0.86
N ASP A 110 -8.73 12.40 0.90
CA ASP A 110 -8.67 13.60 1.73
C ASP A 110 -7.68 14.64 1.18
N GLU A 111 -7.67 15.86 1.73
CA GLU A 111 -6.82 16.98 1.27
C GLU A 111 -5.31 16.67 1.31
N LYS A 112 -4.88 15.74 2.17
CA LYS A 112 -3.46 15.41 2.41
C LYS A 112 -3.01 14.16 1.65
N THR A 113 -3.92 13.49 0.94
CA THR A 113 -3.67 12.22 0.28
C THR A 113 -3.93 12.36 -1.21
N ARG A 114 -2.89 12.72 -1.97
CA ARG A 114 -2.98 12.90 -3.42
C ARG A 114 -2.42 11.73 -4.20
N THR A 115 -1.43 11.05 -3.62
CA THR A 115 -0.72 9.92 -4.23
C THR A 115 -0.81 8.68 -3.34
N ILE A 116 -0.51 7.51 -3.91
CA ILE A 116 -0.36 6.28 -3.12
C ILE A 116 0.75 6.42 -2.06
N CYS A 117 1.79 7.22 -2.32
CA CYS A 117 2.85 7.50 -1.35
C CYS A 117 2.30 8.21 -0.10
N ASP A 118 1.36 9.14 -0.28
CA ASP A 118 0.75 9.87 0.82
C ASP A 118 -0.08 8.96 1.74
N THR A 119 -0.59 7.84 1.23
CA THR A 119 -1.40 6.90 2.02
C THR A 119 -0.61 6.30 3.18
N VAL A 120 0.70 6.06 3.01
CA VAL A 120 1.57 5.54 4.07
C VAL A 120 1.77 6.60 5.15
N VAL A 121 2.06 7.83 4.74
CA VAL A 121 2.32 8.97 5.63
C VAL A 121 1.07 9.36 6.41
N THR A 122 -0.07 9.47 5.72
CA THR A 122 -1.34 9.87 6.32
C THR A 122 -2.01 8.74 7.10
N GLY A 123 -1.73 7.47 6.76
CA GLY A 123 -2.23 6.29 7.44
C GLY A 123 -1.57 6.04 8.80
N LEU A 124 -0.27 6.37 8.92
CA LEU A 124 0.49 6.17 10.16
C LEU A 124 -0.15 6.79 11.41
N PRO A 125 -0.47 8.09 11.48
CA PRO A 125 -1.08 8.67 12.67
C PRO A 125 -2.50 8.14 12.90
N LYS A 126 -3.20 7.68 11.85
CA LYS A 126 -4.57 7.16 11.92
C LYS A 126 -4.63 5.73 12.49
N SER A 127 -3.62 4.92 12.21
CA SER A 127 -3.60 3.49 12.57
C SER A 127 -2.24 3.02 13.09
N PHE A 128 -1.60 3.85 13.92
CA PHE A 128 -0.21 3.68 14.37
C PHE A 128 0.18 2.24 14.75
N SER A 129 -0.59 1.54 15.59
CA SER A 129 -0.30 0.15 15.98
C SER A 129 -1.11 -0.91 15.21
N GLY A 130 -1.85 -0.53 14.17
CA GLY A 130 -2.65 -1.45 13.37
C GLY A 130 -1.80 -2.28 12.42
N GLU A 131 -2.30 -3.44 12.00
CA GLU A 131 -1.66 -4.31 11.01
C GLU A 131 -1.59 -3.60 9.65
N CYS A 132 -0.41 -3.58 9.02
CA CYS A 132 -0.17 -2.89 7.75
C CYS A 132 0.22 -3.87 6.63
N LEU A 133 1.32 -4.61 6.81
CA LEU A 133 1.82 -5.58 5.83
C LEU A 133 1.94 -6.98 6.46
N GLY A 134 1.27 -7.96 5.88
CA GLY A 134 1.25 -9.34 6.39
C GLY A 134 2.05 -10.26 5.47
N ILE A 135 3.00 -11.00 6.05
CA ILE A 135 3.73 -12.06 5.34
C ILE A 135 3.29 -13.40 5.91
N ARG A 136 2.93 -14.34 5.04
CA ARG A 136 2.56 -15.70 5.44
C ARG A 136 3.77 -16.62 5.36
N SER A 137 4.02 -17.40 6.42
CA SER A 137 5.10 -18.39 6.43
C SER A 137 4.63 -19.68 7.12
N PRO A 138 4.54 -20.83 6.40
CA PRO A 138 4.79 -21.03 4.97
C PRO A 138 3.76 -20.33 4.06
N LEU A 139 4.14 -19.97 2.83
CA LEU A 139 3.37 -19.07 1.95
C LEU A 139 1.90 -19.45 1.73
N GLN A 140 1.57 -20.75 1.72
CA GLN A 140 0.22 -21.26 1.47
C GLN A 140 -0.54 -21.60 2.76
N THR A 141 0.14 -22.16 3.76
CA THR A 141 -0.50 -22.78 4.93
C THR A 141 -0.26 -22.04 6.24
N GLY A 142 0.72 -21.15 6.29
CA GLY A 142 1.15 -20.47 7.51
C GLY A 142 0.20 -19.41 8.02
N GLU A 143 0.49 -18.89 9.20
CA GLU A 143 -0.22 -17.71 9.71
C GLU A 143 0.38 -16.43 9.12
N TYR A 144 -0.43 -15.37 9.05
CA TYR A 144 0.08 -14.06 8.67
C TYR A 144 0.85 -13.46 9.85
N LYS A 145 2.15 -13.24 9.65
CA LYS A 145 2.95 -12.37 10.50
C LYS A 145 2.79 -10.94 10.00
N TRP A 146 2.00 -10.17 10.73
CA TRP A 146 1.74 -8.77 10.42
C TRP A 146 2.85 -7.88 10.97
N THR A 147 3.25 -6.91 10.16
CA THR A 147 4.04 -5.75 10.56
C THR A 147 3.06 -4.61 10.80
N SER A 148 3.10 -3.98 11.98
CA SER A 148 2.20 -2.86 12.32
C SER A 148 2.60 -1.57 11.60
N TYR A 149 1.74 -0.56 11.48
CA TYR A 149 2.12 0.75 10.91
C TYR A 149 3.30 1.41 11.65
N SER A 150 3.46 1.20 12.95
CA SER A 150 4.52 1.79 13.77
C SER A 150 5.82 1.02 13.66
N GLU A 151 5.77 -0.31 13.60
CA GLU A 151 6.93 -1.12 13.25
C GLU A 151 7.33 -0.87 11.79
N LEU A 152 6.33 -0.69 10.92
CA LEU A 152 6.50 -0.21 9.56
C LEU A 152 6.96 1.26 9.54
N SER A 153 6.76 2.06 10.58
CA SER A 153 7.35 3.41 10.65
C SER A 153 8.78 3.40 11.18
N ILE A 154 9.09 2.57 12.16
CA ILE A 154 10.40 2.54 12.81
C ILE A 154 11.38 1.72 11.98
N LYS A 155 10.97 0.54 11.47
CA LYS A 155 11.80 -0.29 10.58
C LYS A 155 11.69 0.13 9.11
N ILE A 156 10.56 0.73 8.71
CA ILE A 156 10.22 1.01 7.31
C ILE A 156 10.00 2.52 7.02
N ASN A 157 9.66 3.49 7.88
CA ASN A 157 9.58 4.89 7.39
C ASN A 157 10.95 5.51 7.13
N PHE A 158 11.96 5.28 7.98
CA PHE A 158 13.32 5.67 7.59
C PHE A 158 13.79 4.81 6.42
N LYS A 159 13.70 3.48 6.52
CA LYS A 159 14.27 2.62 5.47
C LYS A 159 13.48 2.59 4.17
N VAL A 160 12.16 2.72 4.11
CA VAL A 160 11.35 2.69 2.88
C VAL A 160 11.15 4.07 2.30
N ALA A 161 11.06 5.13 3.13
CA ALA A 161 11.13 6.47 2.54
C ALA A 161 12.49 6.65 1.85
N GLU A 162 13.57 6.22 2.50
CA GLU A 162 14.89 6.22 1.87
C GLU A 162 15.01 5.18 0.76
N ARG A 163 14.63 3.91 0.96
CA ARG A 163 14.81 2.86 -0.06
C ARG A 163 13.98 3.10 -1.31
N LYS A 164 12.74 3.57 -1.22
CA LYS A 164 11.99 3.94 -2.42
C LYS A 164 12.69 5.08 -3.17
N ASP A 165 13.32 6.00 -2.41
CA ASP A 165 14.08 7.11 -2.98
C ASP A 165 15.43 6.64 -3.55
N TYR A 166 16.07 5.63 -2.95
CA TYR A 166 17.26 4.96 -3.47
C TYR A 166 16.95 4.14 -4.72
N ILE A 167 15.84 3.38 -4.75
CA ILE A 167 15.40 2.65 -5.95
C ILE A 167 15.12 3.65 -7.08
N GLY A 168 14.34 4.70 -6.81
CA GLY A 168 14.02 5.71 -7.80
C GLY A 168 15.26 6.44 -8.33
N SER A 169 16.13 6.91 -7.44
CA SER A 169 17.40 7.54 -7.81
C SER A 169 18.33 6.59 -8.55
N GLY A 170 18.37 5.32 -8.15
CA GLY A 170 19.15 4.28 -8.83
C GLY A 170 18.66 4.05 -10.25
N LEU A 171 17.34 4.01 -10.47
CA LEU A 171 16.75 3.93 -11.81
C LEU A 171 17.09 5.16 -12.66
N LEU A 172 17.03 6.37 -12.09
CA LEU A 172 17.48 7.58 -12.80
C LEU A 172 18.96 7.51 -13.16
N ASP A 173 19.81 7.02 -12.25
CA ASP A 173 21.25 6.85 -12.50
C ASP A 173 21.54 5.77 -13.57
N LEU A 174 20.67 4.75 -13.67
CA LEU A 174 20.68 3.75 -14.75
C LEU A 174 20.24 4.33 -16.11
N GLY A 175 19.84 5.60 -16.17
CA GLY A 175 19.42 6.31 -17.38
C GLY A 175 17.92 6.25 -17.66
N VAL A 176 17.10 5.72 -16.73
CA VAL A 176 15.64 5.74 -16.88
C VAL A 176 15.16 7.20 -16.85
N PRO A 177 14.36 7.65 -17.83
CA PRO A 177 13.88 9.01 -17.84
C PRO A 177 12.87 9.25 -16.72
N HIS A 178 12.92 10.43 -16.13
CA HIS A 178 11.99 10.86 -15.10
C HIS A 178 10.63 11.26 -15.71
N SER A 179 9.86 10.26 -16.14
CA SER A 179 8.64 10.48 -16.95
C SER A 179 7.64 9.33 -16.78
N HIS A 180 6.36 9.63 -17.00
CA HIS A 180 5.30 8.63 -17.12
C HIS A 180 5.45 7.71 -18.35
N GLU A 181 6.37 8.04 -19.25
CA GLU A 181 6.76 7.17 -20.36
C GLU A 181 7.75 6.08 -19.93
N ALA A 182 8.34 6.16 -18.73
CA ALA A 182 9.23 5.13 -18.21
C ALA A 182 8.42 3.93 -17.68
N MET A 183 8.39 2.86 -18.48
CA MET A 183 7.66 1.63 -18.19
C MET A 183 8.59 0.64 -17.48
N ILE A 184 8.36 0.42 -16.17
CA ILE A 184 9.18 -0.42 -15.31
C ILE A 184 8.50 -1.76 -15.08
N GLY A 185 9.08 -2.84 -15.63
CA GLY A 185 8.55 -4.19 -15.44
C GLY A 185 8.78 -4.71 -14.03
N ILE A 186 7.84 -5.51 -13.52
CA ILE A 186 8.06 -6.30 -12.31
C ILE A 186 7.40 -7.67 -12.44
N CYS A 187 8.20 -8.74 -12.34
CA CYS A 187 7.75 -10.13 -12.35
C CYS A 187 8.18 -10.84 -11.06
N THR A 188 7.29 -10.89 -10.07
CA THR A 188 7.56 -11.58 -8.80
C THR A 188 6.25 -12.05 -8.16
N LYS A 189 6.33 -13.05 -7.29
CA LYS A 189 5.25 -13.38 -6.36
C LYS A 189 5.01 -12.25 -5.36
N THR A 190 3.86 -12.27 -4.68
CA THR A 190 3.53 -11.28 -3.65
C THR A 190 4.59 -11.25 -2.55
N ARG A 191 5.35 -10.16 -2.49
CA ARG A 191 6.42 -9.92 -1.51
C ARG A 191 6.53 -8.43 -1.13
N PRO A 192 7.13 -8.08 0.02
CA PRO A 192 7.26 -6.68 0.44
C PRO A 192 7.97 -5.78 -0.58
N GLU A 193 8.97 -6.30 -1.28
CA GLU A 193 9.77 -5.59 -2.28
C GLU A 193 8.93 -5.10 -3.45
N PHE A 194 7.86 -5.83 -3.81
CA PHE A 194 6.90 -5.37 -4.81
C PHE A 194 6.29 -4.03 -4.42
N VAL A 195 5.90 -3.88 -3.15
CA VAL A 195 5.33 -2.64 -2.62
C VAL A 195 6.38 -1.52 -2.65
N LEU A 196 7.66 -1.84 -2.38
CA LEU A 196 8.75 -0.85 -2.45
C LEU A 196 8.95 -0.32 -3.86
N VAL A 197 9.03 -1.20 -4.85
CA VAL A 197 9.20 -0.81 -6.26
C VAL A 197 7.98 -0.03 -6.75
N MET A 198 6.77 -0.44 -6.36
CA MET A 198 5.54 0.30 -6.65
C MET A 198 5.56 1.73 -6.07
N LEU A 199 5.97 1.87 -4.81
CA LEU A 199 6.10 3.18 -4.16
C LEU A 199 7.21 4.02 -4.80
N ALA A 200 8.32 3.41 -5.21
CA ALA A 200 9.41 4.09 -5.91
C ALA A 200 8.94 4.62 -7.28
N CYS A 201 8.28 3.77 -8.07
CA CYS A 201 7.73 4.14 -9.37
C CYS A 201 6.73 5.30 -9.23
N SER A 202 5.77 5.18 -8.33
CA SER A 202 4.82 6.28 -8.09
C SER A 202 5.49 7.56 -7.61
N ARG A 203 6.57 7.47 -6.83
CA ARG A 203 7.25 8.64 -6.29
C ARG A 203 8.05 9.40 -7.36
N TYR A 204 8.64 8.66 -8.31
CA TYR A 204 9.51 9.16 -9.38
C TYR A 204 8.79 9.20 -10.74
N SER A 205 7.46 9.20 -10.72
CA SER A 205 6.62 9.31 -11.92
C SER A 205 6.80 8.19 -12.96
N PHE A 206 7.41 7.07 -12.60
CA PHE A 206 7.50 5.89 -13.47
C PHE A 206 6.18 5.12 -13.46
N VAL A 207 5.91 4.40 -14.54
CA VAL A 207 4.75 3.51 -14.65
C VAL A 207 5.20 2.08 -14.36
N LEU A 208 4.65 1.49 -13.30
CA LEU A 208 4.90 0.08 -12.97
C LEU A 208 4.06 -0.83 -13.87
N VAL A 209 4.70 -1.79 -14.52
CA VAL A 209 4.08 -2.81 -15.38
C VAL A 209 4.20 -4.18 -14.71
N PRO A 210 3.16 -4.65 -13.99
CA PRO A 210 3.19 -5.96 -13.35
C PRO A 210 3.06 -7.08 -14.39
N LEU A 211 3.95 -8.07 -14.30
CA LEU A 211 3.97 -9.28 -15.11
C LEU A 211 3.81 -10.51 -14.22
N TYR A 212 3.10 -11.52 -14.71
CA TYR A 212 2.87 -12.76 -13.98
C TYR A 212 3.61 -13.92 -14.63
N HIS A 213 4.24 -14.76 -13.79
CA HIS A 213 4.94 -15.97 -14.23
C HIS A 213 4.08 -16.93 -15.06
N CYS A 214 2.75 -16.90 -14.89
CA CYS A 214 1.83 -17.76 -15.64
C CYS A 214 1.60 -17.33 -17.09
N PHE A 215 2.08 -16.17 -17.52
CA PHE A 215 1.89 -15.69 -18.89
C PHE A 215 2.74 -16.46 -19.90
N GLY A 216 3.83 -17.09 -19.46
CA GLY A 216 4.79 -17.73 -20.37
C GLY A 216 5.64 -16.71 -21.12
N THR A 217 6.76 -17.16 -21.68
CA THR A 217 7.81 -16.29 -22.23
C THR A 217 7.33 -15.40 -23.36
N GLU A 218 6.53 -15.92 -24.30
CA GLU A 218 6.05 -15.17 -25.46
C GLU A 218 5.12 -14.02 -25.09
N ASN A 219 4.18 -14.23 -24.17
CA ASN A 219 3.27 -13.17 -23.73
C ASN A 219 3.98 -12.12 -22.90
N MET A 220 4.95 -12.50 -22.05
CA MET A 220 5.77 -11.54 -21.31
C MET A 220 6.63 -10.70 -22.26
N ALA A 221 7.23 -11.32 -23.27
CA ALA A 221 8.00 -10.64 -24.31
C ALA A 221 7.12 -9.67 -25.11
N TYR A 222 5.93 -10.11 -25.53
CA TYR A 222 4.97 -9.27 -26.22
C TYR A 222 4.62 -8.02 -25.40
N ILE A 223 4.28 -8.18 -24.11
CA ILE A 223 3.97 -7.03 -23.25
C ILE A 223 5.20 -6.10 -23.10
N ALA A 224 6.38 -6.67 -22.87
CA ALA A 224 7.61 -5.91 -22.72
C ALA A 224 7.95 -5.10 -23.98
N ASP A 225 7.72 -5.67 -25.17
CA ASP A 225 7.91 -4.99 -26.45
C ASP A 225 6.88 -3.88 -26.68
N GLN A 226 5.59 -4.16 -26.44
CA GLN A 226 4.50 -3.18 -26.59
C GLN A 226 4.74 -1.90 -25.77
N VAL A 227 5.29 -2.04 -24.56
CA VAL A 227 5.59 -0.91 -23.68
C VAL A 227 7.03 -0.41 -23.78
N LYS A 228 7.81 -0.94 -24.73
CA LYS A 228 9.24 -0.62 -24.95
C LYS A 228 10.05 -0.67 -23.65
N MET A 229 9.85 -1.73 -22.87
CA MET A 229 10.40 -1.88 -21.53
C MET A 229 11.91 -1.95 -21.54
N GLU A 230 12.58 -1.03 -20.83
CA GLU A 230 14.04 -1.02 -20.74
C GLU A 230 14.59 -1.68 -19.47
N VAL A 231 13.82 -1.65 -18.38
CA VAL A 231 14.21 -2.17 -17.06
C VAL A 231 13.10 -3.06 -16.49
N MET A 232 13.47 -4.22 -15.97
CA MET A 232 12.55 -5.14 -15.30
C MET A 232 13.13 -5.69 -13.99
N PHE A 233 12.30 -5.71 -12.96
CA PHE A 233 12.58 -6.40 -11.70
C PHE A 233 12.09 -7.85 -11.78
N CYS A 234 12.88 -8.82 -11.34
CA CYS A 234 12.46 -10.22 -11.30
C CYS A 234 12.99 -10.99 -10.08
N GLU A 235 12.33 -12.11 -9.78
CA GLU A 235 12.52 -12.85 -8.53
C GLU A 235 13.88 -13.55 -8.45
N THR A 236 14.22 -14.40 -9.43
CA THR A 236 15.34 -15.33 -9.31
C THR A 236 16.32 -15.31 -10.50
N PRO A 237 17.56 -15.77 -10.30
CA PRO A 237 18.55 -15.90 -11.37
C PRO A 237 18.07 -16.80 -12.51
N GLU A 238 17.30 -17.86 -12.23
CA GLU A 238 16.80 -18.77 -13.27
C GLU A 238 15.82 -18.08 -14.21
N PHE A 239 14.98 -17.18 -13.68
CA PHE A 239 14.08 -16.39 -14.51
C PHE A 239 14.86 -15.41 -15.38
N ALA A 240 15.87 -14.73 -14.83
CA ALA A 240 16.74 -13.87 -15.62
C ALA A 240 17.52 -14.64 -16.70
N ALA A 241 17.98 -15.86 -16.39
CA ALA A 241 18.62 -16.74 -17.37
C ALA A 241 17.66 -17.10 -18.53
N SER A 242 16.39 -17.34 -18.22
CA SER A 242 15.35 -17.58 -19.22
C SER A 242 15.14 -16.37 -20.14
N ILE A 243 15.09 -15.15 -19.59
CA ILE A 243 15.02 -13.92 -20.40
C ILE A 243 16.27 -13.78 -21.27
N LEU A 244 17.47 -14.00 -20.71
CA LEU A 244 18.73 -13.89 -21.44
C LEU A 244 18.81 -14.88 -22.60
N LYS A 245 18.33 -16.11 -22.41
CA LYS A 245 18.27 -17.14 -23.46
C LYS A 245 17.35 -16.75 -24.62
N ASN A 246 16.32 -15.94 -24.36
CA ASN A 246 15.35 -15.49 -25.35
C ASN A 246 15.46 -13.96 -25.56
N LYS A 247 16.67 -13.39 -25.44
CA LYS A 247 16.90 -11.94 -25.44
C LYS A 247 16.38 -11.25 -26.71
N GLU A 248 16.40 -11.96 -27.82
CA GLU A 248 15.86 -11.53 -29.12
C GLU A 248 14.36 -11.19 -29.06
N LEU A 249 13.61 -11.80 -28.15
CA LEU A 249 12.18 -11.49 -27.93
C LEU A 249 11.98 -10.24 -27.06
N TYR A 250 13.05 -9.75 -26.40
CA TYR A 250 13.02 -8.58 -25.52
C TYR A 250 13.94 -7.48 -26.08
N PRO A 251 13.65 -6.92 -27.28
CA PRO A 251 14.57 -6.04 -28.00
C PRO A 251 14.90 -4.75 -27.23
N HIS A 252 13.96 -4.24 -26.44
CA HIS A 252 14.11 -3.01 -25.67
C HIS A 252 14.73 -3.19 -24.28
N LEU A 253 14.71 -4.42 -23.75
CA LEU A 253 15.16 -4.69 -22.39
C LEU A 253 16.68 -4.59 -22.29
N LYS A 254 17.18 -3.66 -21.47
CA LYS A 254 18.61 -3.40 -21.28
C LYS A 254 19.09 -3.87 -19.92
N GLN A 255 18.19 -3.89 -18.92
CA GLN A 255 18.58 -4.14 -17.53
C GLN A 255 17.57 -5.02 -16.79
N LEU A 256 18.10 -5.97 -16.02
CA LEU A 256 17.36 -6.77 -15.06
C LEU A 256 17.85 -6.48 -13.64
N ILE A 257 16.88 -6.36 -12.73
CA ILE A 257 17.15 -6.18 -11.30
C ILE A 257 16.58 -7.37 -10.54
N LEU A 258 17.46 -8.13 -9.89
CA LEU A 258 17.09 -9.33 -9.15
C LEU A 258 16.73 -9.01 -7.70
N PHE A 259 15.65 -9.63 -7.23
CA PHE A 259 15.32 -9.64 -5.79
C PHE A 259 16.16 -10.66 -5.03
N ASP A 260 16.32 -11.87 -5.59
CA ASP A 260 17.08 -12.97 -4.99
C ASP A 260 18.21 -13.40 -5.94
N GLY A 261 19.32 -13.87 -5.37
CA GLY A 261 20.51 -14.30 -6.11
C GLY A 261 21.80 -13.89 -5.41
N SER A 262 22.81 -14.75 -5.48
CA SER A 262 24.16 -14.47 -5.03
C SER A 262 24.92 -13.56 -6.02
N GLU A 263 26.00 -12.95 -5.55
CA GLU A 263 26.86 -12.11 -6.39
C GLU A 263 27.45 -12.91 -7.56
N ASP A 264 27.80 -14.18 -7.34
CA ASP A 264 28.32 -15.08 -8.37
C ASP A 264 27.27 -15.40 -9.46
N GLU A 265 26.03 -15.70 -9.06
CA GLU A 265 24.92 -15.94 -10.01
C GLU A 265 24.62 -14.71 -10.86
N ILE A 266 24.62 -13.52 -10.25
CA ILE A 266 24.43 -12.26 -10.96
C ILE A 266 25.57 -12.00 -11.95
N ALA A 267 26.82 -12.23 -11.53
CA ALA A 267 27.99 -12.03 -12.37
C ALA A 267 27.96 -12.92 -13.63
N VAL A 268 27.51 -14.17 -13.50
CA VAL A 268 27.37 -15.12 -14.63
C VAL A 268 26.30 -14.67 -15.63
N LEU A 269 25.22 -14.05 -15.14
CA LEU A 269 24.12 -13.59 -16.00
C LEU A 269 24.40 -12.26 -16.72
N ASN A 270 25.43 -11.54 -16.27
CA ASN A 270 25.75 -10.23 -16.82
C ASN A 270 26.42 -10.38 -18.19
N SER A 271 25.88 -9.71 -19.20
CA SER A 271 26.35 -9.84 -20.59
C SER A 271 26.56 -8.47 -21.25
N SER A 272 27.00 -8.47 -22.52
CA SER A 272 27.02 -7.25 -23.34
C SER A 272 25.61 -6.72 -23.59
N ASP A 273 24.65 -7.63 -23.77
CA ASP A 273 23.32 -7.33 -24.31
C ASP A 273 22.27 -7.10 -23.21
N LEU A 274 22.57 -7.56 -21.99
CA LEU A 274 21.70 -7.43 -20.83
C LEU A 274 22.53 -7.25 -19.56
N LYS A 275 22.31 -6.13 -18.87
CA LYS A 275 22.93 -5.88 -17.55
C LYS A 275 22.06 -6.46 -16.46
N VAL A 276 22.66 -7.22 -15.55
CA VAL A 276 21.95 -7.82 -14.41
C VAL A 276 22.59 -7.31 -13.13
N MET A 277 21.77 -6.91 -12.15
CA MET A 277 22.24 -6.46 -10.85
C MET A 277 21.24 -6.81 -9.74
N SER A 278 21.68 -6.78 -8.48
CA SER A 278 20.76 -6.99 -7.36
C SER A 278 19.97 -5.71 -7.04
N LEU A 279 18.81 -5.86 -6.39
CA LEU A 279 18.08 -4.73 -5.79
C LEU A 279 18.97 -3.95 -4.81
N LYS A 280 19.83 -4.64 -4.07
CA LYS A 280 20.74 -4.02 -3.10
C LYS A 280 21.74 -3.09 -3.78
N ASP A 281 22.29 -3.49 -4.93
CA ASP A 281 23.24 -2.67 -5.68
C ASP A 281 22.56 -1.44 -6.29
N LEU A 282 21.32 -1.60 -6.79
CA LEU A 282 20.49 -0.47 -7.22
C LEU A 282 20.31 0.55 -6.09
N GLU A 283 19.98 0.07 -4.89
CA GLU A 283 19.78 0.94 -3.73
C GLU A 283 21.07 1.64 -3.30
N ILE A 284 22.21 0.96 -3.32
CA ILE A 284 23.51 1.58 -3.07
C ILE A 284 23.79 2.67 -4.11
N ARG A 285 23.54 2.37 -5.39
CA ARG A 285 23.72 3.31 -6.50
C ARG A 285 22.88 4.57 -6.32
N GLY A 286 21.59 4.42 -6.03
CA GLY A 286 20.71 5.56 -5.78
C GLY A 286 20.99 6.30 -4.47
N LYS A 287 21.54 5.64 -3.46
CA LYS A 287 22.03 6.31 -2.24
C LYS A 287 23.25 7.18 -2.51
N LEU A 288 24.16 6.71 -3.36
CA LEU A 288 25.37 7.45 -3.75
C LEU A 288 25.04 8.64 -4.66
N ASN A 289 24.04 8.50 -5.54
CA ASN A 289 23.55 9.57 -6.40
C ASN A 289 22.07 9.87 -6.14
N LEU A 290 21.77 10.42 -4.96
CA LEU A 290 20.41 10.79 -4.56
C LEU A 290 19.87 11.92 -5.45
N GLN A 291 18.81 11.62 -6.19
CA GLN A 291 18.12 12.58 -7.05
C GLN A 291 16.73 12.87 -6.50
N LYS A 292 16.34 14.15 -6.49
CA LYS A 292 15.01 14.52 -6.01
C LYS A 292 13.94 14.10 -7.03
N PRO A 293 12.83 13.52 -6.57
CA PRO A 293 11.70 13.27 -7.46
C PRO A 293 11.11 14.59 -7.96
N LYS A 294 10.67 14.63 -9.22
CA LYS A 294 10.00 15.75 -9.84
C LYS A 294 8.51 15.54 -9.62
N VAL A 295 7.84 16.58 -9.13
CA VAL A 295 6.38 16.60 -9.17
C VAL A 295 6.02 16.68 -10.65
N SER A 296 5.16 15.80 -11.14
CA SER A 296 4.65 15.96 -12.50
C SER A 296 3.87 17.27 -12.54
N ASP A 297 4.31 18.19 -13.39
CA ASP A 297 3.52 19.36 -13.73
C ASP A 297 2.30 18.81 -14.50
N MET A 298 1.18 18.63 -13.80
CA MET A 298 -0.11 18.31 -14.41
C MET A 298 -0.67 19.59 -15.06
N GLU A 299 0.12 20.19 -15.95
CA GLU A 299 -0.30 21.24 -16.86
C GLU A 299 -0.23 20.67 -18.28
N ASN A 300 -1.33 20.01 -18.69
CA ASN A 300 -1.78 19.87 -20.08
C ASN A 300 -3.22 19.34 -20.10
#